data_AF-A0A7C6BU22-F1
#
_entry.id   AF-A0A7C6BU22-F1
#
_cell.length_a   1.000
_cell.length_b   1.000
_cell.length_c   1.000
_cell.angle_alpha   90.00
_cell.angle_beta   90.00
_cell.angle_gamma   90.00
#
_symmetry.space_group_name_H-M   'P 1'
#
loop_
_entity.id
_entity.type
_entity.pdbx_description
1 polymer ?
#
loop_
_entity_poly.entity_id
_entity_poly.type
_entity_poly.pdbx_seq_one_letter_code
_entity_poly.pdbx_strand_id
1 'polypeptide(L)'
;MPALQKLVEDLGYSEAGVADLNGKVNTTTGSTADVSDRDYFKKALAGETTVTDPISSRVDQQMIITVSAPIYDNSGRVAGVLILLHPAEKLTQMASGVTVGKTGYSYIINQEGSIVAHPDMSLVQSRYNFIEAAKEDPSLRRLADIHNKMIRGESGFGAYEYENTEKVTAYTPIPGTHWSVGLAVPREEFYSQLRPLMLSVGSITVLSIVAIIILLTRFMQKNLIQRLLTVRDISERVAQGDVNVEIDTSGHDIIGEVCQAFQKVIDNAKVQARSVEIIASGDLTASVPVRSEADLLGLKLNELIDAQNDVFQSITMAADQVSAGAEQLSLSSAHLAQGATEQASALEE
;
A
#
# COMPACT_ATOMS: atom_id res chain seq x y z
N MET A 1 -37.83 -51.30 -33.68
CA MET A 1 -36.73 -50.83 -34.56
C MET A 1 -35.40 -51.00 -33.84
N PRO A 2 -34.73 -52.16 -33.97
CA PRO A 2 -33.56 -52.48 -33.13
C PRO A 2 -32.36 -51.53 -33.33
N ALA A 3 -32.15 -51.05 -34.56
CA ALA A 3 -31.04 -50.14 -34.89
C ALA A 3 -31.19 -48.75 -34.24
N LEU A 4 -32.41 -48.21 -34.19
CA LEU A 4 -32.70 -46.93 -33.53
C LEU A 4 -32.61 -47.03 -32.01
N GLN A 5 -33.04 -48.15 -31.45
CA GLN A 5 -32.94 -48.38 -30.01
C GLN A 5 -31.48 -48.45 -29.55
N LYS A 6 -30.63 -49.15 -30.32
CA LYS A 6 -29.18 -49.14 -30.10
C LYS A 6 -28.57 -47.74 -30.22
N LEU A 7 -29.01 -46.94 -31.20
CA LEU A 7 -28.54 -45.56 -31.38
C LEU A 7 -28.89 -44.67 -30.17
N VAL A 8 -30.10 -44.82 -29.62
CA VAL A 8 -30.55 -44.10 -28.42
C VAL A 8 -29.69 -44.46 -27.22
N GLU A 9 -29.40 -45.75 -27.02
CA GLU A 9 -28.56 -46.24 -25.92
C GLU A 9 -27.10 -45.79 -26.06
N ASP A 10 -26.51 -45.94 -27.24
CA ASP A 10 -25.09 -45.63 -27.50
C ASP A 10 -24.80 -44.12 -27.40
N LEU A 11 -25.75 -43.26 -27.76
CA LEU A 11 -25.57 -41.81 -27.82
C LEU A 11 -26.31 -41.04 -26.70
N GLY A 12 -27.00 -41.74 -25.79
CA GLY A 12 -27.63 -41.14 -24.62
C GLY A 12 -28.88 -40.28 -24.88
N TYR A 13 -29.54 -40.46 -26.04
CA TYR A 13 -30.83 -39.81 -26.33
C TYR A 13 -31.94 -40.38 -25.43
N SER A 14 -33.05 -39.66 -25.26
CA SER A 14 -34.22 -40.21 -24.56
C SER A 14 -35.07 -41.08 -25.48
N GLU A 15 -35.16 -40.68 -26.74
CA GLU A 15 -36.01 -41.32 -27.73
C GLU A 15 -35.50 -41.02 -29.13
N ALA A 16 -35.72 -41.93 -30.07
CA ALA A 16 -35.54 -41.68 -31.49
C ALA A 16 -36.82 -42.02 -32.24
N GLY A 17 -37.04 -41.37 -33.37
CA GLY A 17 -38.16 -41.65 -34.25
C GLY A 17 -37.78 -41.43 -35.71
N VAL A 18 -38.58 -42.04 -36.58
CA VAL A 18 -38.50 -41.80 -38.03
C VAL A 18 -39.84 -41.25 -38.48
N ALA A 19 -39.80 -40.08 -39.08
CA ALA A 19 -40.95 -39.48 -39.75
C ALA A 19 -40.96 -39.86 -41.23
N ASP A 20 -42.14 -40.22 -41.72
CA ASP A 20 -42.38 -40.35 -43.16
C ASP A 20 -42.43 -38.98 -43.85
N LEU A 21 -42.53 -38.98 -45.19
CA LEU A 21 -42.60 -37.74 -45.99
C LEU A 21 -43.86 -36.90 -45.70
N ASN A 22 -44.87 -37.47 -45.04
CA ASN A 22 -46.09 -36.78 -44.64
C ASN A 22 -46.01 -36.22 -43.21
N GLY A 23 -44.88 -36.41 -42.50
CA GLY A 23 -44.66 -35.90 -41.16
C GLY A 23 -45.23 -36.77 -40.05
N LYS A 24 -45.65 -38.01 -40.33
CA LYS A 24 -46.02 -38.96 -39.27
C LYS A 24 -44.78 -39.64 -38.71
N VAL A 25 -44.47 -39.38 -37.44
CA VAL A 25 -43.34 -40.01 -36.74
C VAL A 25 -43.79 -41.26 -35.99
N ASN A 26 -43.01 -42.33 -36.12
CA ASN A 26 -43.05 -43.49 -35.24
C ASN A 26 -41.78 -43.50 -34.39
N THR A 27 -41.93 -43.55 -33.07
CA THR A 27 -40.80 -43.50 -32.14
C THR A 27 -40.38 -44.87 -31.62
N THR A 28 -39.22 -44.95 -30.99
CA THR A 28 -38.70 -46.16 -30.34
C THR A 28 -39.55 -46.62 -29.16
N THR A 29 -40.36 -45.74 -28.56
CA THR A 29 -41.31 -46.10 -27.49
C THR A 29 -42.66 -46.63 -28.02
N GLY A 30 -42.86 -46.60 -29.34
CA GLY A 30 -44.13 -46.97 -29.98
C GLY A 30 -45.16 -45.83 -30.03
N SER A 31 -44.78 -44.63 -29.59
CA SER A 31 -45.61 -43.44 -29.70
C SER A 31 -45.63 -42.91 -31.14
N THR A 32 -46.73 -42.25 -31.51
CA THR A 32 -46.87 -41.60 -32.82
C THR A 32 -47.27 -40.15 -32.66
N ALA A 33 -46.76 -39.28 -33.52
CA ALA A 33 -47.11 -37.87 -33.55
C ALA A 33 -47.09 -37.32 -34.98
N ASP A 34 -47.79 -36.21 -35.18
CA ASP A 34 -47.69 -35.41 -36.41
C ASP A 34 -46.71 -34.26 -36.16
N VAL A 35 -45.67 -34.21 -36.99
CA VAL A 35 -44.62 -33.19 -36.96
C VAL A 35 -44.50 -32.44 -38.29
N SER A 36 -45.46 -32.62 -39.20
CA SER A 36 -45.48 -31.97 -40.52
C SER A 36 -45.43 -30.44 -40.46
N ASP A 37 -46.00 -29.87 -39.39
CA ASP A 37 -46.03 -28.44 -39.13
C ASP A 37 -44.70 -27.89 -38.57
N ARG A 38 -43.85 -28.75 -38.01
CA ARG A 38 -42.64 -28.36 -37.30
C ARG A 38 -41.53 -27.94 -38.24
N ASP A 39 -40.86 -26.83 -37.91
CA ASP A 39 -39.80 -26.27 -38.74
C ASP A 39 -38.59 -27.20 -38.89
N TYR A 40 -38.25 -27.96 -37.84
CA TYR A 40 -37.16 -28.94 -37.91
C TYR A 40 -37.42 -30.03 -38.94
N PHE A 41 -38.68 -30.45 -39.08
CA PHE A 41 -39.07 -31.46 -40.06
C PHE A 41 -38.99 -30.90 -41.49
N LYS A 42 -39.50 -29.68 -41.71
CA LYS A 42 -39.41 -29.00 -43.00
C LYS A 42 -37.96 -28.76 -43.45
N LYS A 43 -37.08 -28.35 -42.52
CA LYS A 43 -35.65 -28.17 -42.78
C LYS A 43 -34.95 -29.49 -43.11
N ALA A 44 -35.24 -30.55 -42.35
CA ALA A 44 -34.70 -31.88 -42.62
C ALA A 44 -35.17 -32.44 -43.97
N LEU A 45 -36.43 -32.22 -44.36
CA LEU A 45 -36.91 -32.58 -45.71
C LEU A 45 -36.18 -31.81 -46.83
N ALA A 46 -35.74 -30.59 -46.56
CA ALA A 46 -34.91 -29.80 -47.49
C ALA A 46 -33.45 -30.27 -47.54
N GLY A 47 -33.05 -31.27 -46.75
CA GLY A 47 -31.70 -31.81 -46.71
C GLY A 47 -30.82 -31.25 -45.59
N GLU A 48 -31.36 -30.39 -44.71
CA GLU A 48 -30.61 -29.73 -43.64
C GLU A 48 -30.69 -30.49 -42.31
N THR A 49 -29.54 -30.83 -41.72
CA THR A 49 -29.50 -31.30 -40.33
C THR A 49 -29.60 -30.10 -39.39
N THR A 50 -30.56 -30.12 -38.47
CA THR A 50 -30.79 -29.00 -37.53
C THR A 50 -30.98 -29.49 -36.11
N VAL A 51 -30.59 -28.64 -35.15
CA VAL A 51 -30.90 -28.77 -33.73
C VAL A 51 -31.93 -27.70 -33.39
N THR A 52 -32.98 -28.05 -32.67
CA THR A 52 -33.99 -27.07 -32.22
C THR A 52 -33.59 -26.42 -30.93
N ASP A 53 -34.11 -25.22 -30.69
CA ASP A 53 -34.29 -24.74 -29.33
C ASP A 53 -35.24 -25.65 -28.54
N PRO A 54 -35.28 -25.56 -27.20
CA PRO A 54 -36.21 -26.31 -26.38
C PRO A 54 -37.66 -26.06 -26.82
N ILE A 55 -38.36 -27.12 -27.20
CA ILE A 55 -39.75 -27.12 -27.63
C ILE A 55 -40.56 -28.10 -26.78
N SER A 56 -41.85 -27.83 -26.62
CA SER A 56 -42.75 -28.82 -26.01
C SER A 56 -42.95 -30.00 -26.96
N SER A 57 -42.67 -31.20 -26.45
CA SER A 57 -42.93 -32.48 -27.08
C SER A 57 -44.41 -32.66 -27.40
N ARG A 58 -44.73 -33.17 -28.60
CA ARG A 58 -46.12 -33.51 -28.97
C ARG A 58 -46.64 -34.77 -28.27
N VAL A 59 -45.74 -35.58 -27.69
CA VAL A 59 -46.08 -36.87 -27.09
C VAL A 59 -46.45 -36.70 -25.62
N ASP A 60 -45.57 -36.06 -24.83
CA ASP A 60 -45.65 -36.01 -23.36
C ASP A 60 -45.57 -34.58 -22.78
N GLN A 61 -45.55 -33.56 -23.65
CA GLN A 61 -45.44 -32.14 -23.28
C GLN A 61 -44.16 -31.77 -22.51
N GLN A 62 -43.16 -32.66 -22.44
CA GLN A 62 -41.87 -32.32 -21.85
C GLN A 62 -41.06 -31.41 -22.77
N MET A 63 -40.21 -30.56 -22.18
CA MET A 63 -39.29 -29.72 -22.94
C MET A 63 -38.16 -30.57 -23.50
N ILE A 64 -38.10 -30.64 -24.83
CA ILE A 64 -37.13 -31.45 -25.56
C ILE A 64 -36.33 -30.58 -26.53
N ILE A 65 -35.09 -30.98 -26.75
CA ILE A 65 -34.24 -30.54 -27.85
C ILE A 65 -34.29 -31.65 -28.89
N THR A 66 -34.61 -31.28 -30.11
CA THR A 66 -34.74 -32.23 -31.22
C THR A 66 -33.58 -32.03 -32.19
N VAL A 67 -32.88 -33.12 -32.50
CA VAL A 67 -31.95 -33.17 -33.64
C VAL A 67 -32.67 -33.89 -34.77
N SER A 68 -32.81 -33.22 -35.91
CA SER A 68 -33.44 -33.80 -37.09
C SER A 68 -32.46 -33.88 -38.26
N ALA A 69 -32.42 -35.02 -38.94
CA ALA A 69 -31.57 -35.25 -40.10
C ALA A 69 -32.32 -35.98 -41.21
N PRO A 70 -32.09 -35.65 -42.49
CA PRO A 70 -32.66 -36.39 -43.63
C PRO A 70 -32.13 -37.82 -43.68
N ILE A 71 -33.04 -38.76 -43.99
CA ILE A 71 -32.70 -40.13 -44.36
C ILE A 71 -32.79 -40.20 -45.89
N TYR A 72 -31.69 -40.58 -46.56
CA TYR A 72 -31.64 -40.67 -48.01
C TYR A 72 -31.93 -42.09 -48.51
N ASP A 73 -32.63 -42.20 -49.65
CA ASP A 73 -32.72 -43.45 -50.41
C ASP A 73 -31.44 -43.72 -51.24
N ASN A 74 -31.37 -44.89 -51.86
CA ASN A 74 -30.24 -45.28 -52.73
C ASN A 74 -30.08 -44.37 -53.97
N SER A 75 -31.04 -43.50 -54.27
CA SER A 75 -30.98 -42.53 -55.36
C SER A 75 -30.59 -41.12 -54.91
N GLY A 76 -30.29 -40.93 -53.62
CA GLY A 76 -29.91 -39.64 -53.04
C GLY A 76 -31.08 -38.69 -52.76
N ARG A 77 -32.33 -39.18 -52.80
CA ARG A 77 -33.52 -38.39 -52.45
C ARG A 77 -33.88 -38.61 -50.99
N VAL A 78 -34.45 -37.60 -50.33
CA VAL A 78 -34.93 -37.74 -48.95
C VAL A 78 -36.12 -38.72 -48.93
N ALA A 79 -35.96 -39.80 -48.17
CA ALA A 79 -36.93 -40.88 -48.00
C ALA A 79 -37.69 -40.80 -46.65
N GLY A 80 -37.19 -39.99 -45.72
CA GLY A 80 -37.77 -39.76 -44.40
C GLY A 80 -36.87 -38.86 -43.56
N VAL A 81 -37.26 -38.63 -42.31
CA VAL A 81 -36.49 -37.79 -41.38
C VAL A 81 -36.21 -38.57 -40.11
N LEU A 82 -34.93 -38.67 -39.74
CA LEU A 82 -34.49 -39.15 -38.44
C LEU A 82 -34.70 -38.03 -37.43
N ILE A 83 -35.35 -38.34 -36.31
CA ILE A 83 -35.64 -37.41 -35.23
C ILE A 83 -35.05 -38.02 -33.95
N LEU A 84 -34.11 -37.31 -33.33
CA LEU A 84 -33.52 -37.69 -32.04
C LEU A 84 -33.97 -36.68 -30.99
N LEU A 85 -34.54 -37.19 -29.91
CA LEU A 85 -35.07 -36.37 -28.83
C LEU A 85 -34.10 -36.43 -27.65
N HIS A 86 -33.80 -35.27 -27.11
CA HIS A 86 -33.01 -35.13 -25.91
C HIS A 86 -33.77 -34.25 -24.91
N PRO A 87 -33.90 -34.64 -23.63
CA PRO A 87 -34.54 -33.78 -22.64
C PRO A 87 -33.75 -32.49 -22.49
N ALA A 88 -34.44 -31.35 -22.46
CA ALA A 88 -33.81 -30.06 -22.19
C ALA A 88 -33.15 -30.04 -20.80
N GLU A 89 -33.70 -30.80 -19.84
CA GLU A 89 -33.13 -30.95 -18.51
C GLU A 89 -31.70 -31.47 -18.53
N LYS A 90 -31.38 -32.44 -19.39
CA LYS A 90 -30.01 -32.95 -19.51
C LYS A 90 -29.05 -31.86 -20.00
N LEU A 91 -29.49 -30.94 -20.86
CA LEU A 91 -28.65 -29.80 -21.26
C LEU A 91 -28.36 -28.88 -20.08
N THR A 92 -29.37 -28.58 -19.25
CA THR A 92 -29.18 -27.83 -18.00
C THR A 92 -28.23 -28.56 -17.06
N GLN A 93 -28.33 -29.87 -16.91
CA GLN A 93 -27.42 -30.66 -16.07
C GLN A 93 -25.97 -30.63 -16.60
N MET A 94 -25.79 -30.78 -17.92
CA MET A 94 -24.47 -30.67 -18.55
C MET A 94 -23.85 -29.29 -18.34
N ALA A 95 -24.63 -28.23 -18.53
CA ALA A 95 -24.18 -26.87 -18.28
C ALA A 95 -23.81 -26.70 -16.79
N SER A 96 -24.70 -27.15 -15.89
CA SER A 96 -24.52 -27.04 -14.44
C SER A 96 -23.35 -27.85 -13.89
N GLY A 97 -22.80 -28.80 -14.65
CA GLY A 97 -21.54 -29.47 -14.32
C GLY A 97 -20.33 -28.53 -14.28
N VAL A 98 -20.45 -27.34 -14.87
CA VAL A 98 -19.44 -26.28 -14.84
C VAL A 98 -19.82 -25.24 -13.78
N THR A 99 -19.51 -25.54 -12.52
CA THR A 99 -19.68 -24.59 -11.41
C THR A 99 -18.38 -23.86 -11.09
N VAL A 100 -18.47 -22.56 -10.83
CA VAL A 100 -17.38 -21.75 -10.29
C VAL A 100 -17.86 -21.11 -8.99
N GLY A 101 -17.09 -21.32 -7.93
CA GLY A 101 -17.57 -21.04 -6.57
C GLY A 101 -18.51 -22.14 -6.05
N LYS A 102 -19.39 -21.77 -5.12
CA LYS A 102 -20.35 -22.59 -4.41
C LYS A 102 -21.76 -22.38 -4.96
N THR A 103 -22.08 -21.15 -5.38
CA THR A 103 -23.42 -20.78 -5.87
C THR A 103 -23.41 -20.22 -7.29
N GLY A 104 -22.25 -20.19 -7.95
CA GLY A 104 -22.18 -19.88 -9.37
C GLY A 104 -22.83 -20.97 -10.23
N TYR A 105 -23.45 -20.55 -11.33
CA TYR A 105 -24.17 -21.43 -12.23
C TYR A 105 -24.01 -21.00 -13.68
N SER A 106 -24.14 -21.95 -14.60
CA SER A 106 -24.16 -21.70 -16.03
C SER A 106 -25.60 -21.60 -16.57
N TYR A 107 -25.78 -20.84 -17.63
CA TYR A 107 -27.01 -20.81 -18.41
C TYR A 107 -26.68 -20.63 -19.90
N ILE A 108 -27.64 -20.94 -20.76
CA ILE A 108 -27.49 -20.85 -22.22
C ILE A 108 -28.64 -20.02 -22.78
N ILE A 109 -28.34 -19.14 -23.72
CA ILE A 109 -29.34 -18.39 -24.51
C ILE A 109 -29.20 -18.70 -25.99
N ASN A 110 -30.29 -18.56 -26.74
CA ASN A 110 -30.31 -18.64 -28.19
C ASN A 110 -30.02 -17.27 -28.87
N GLN A 111 -30.10 -17.22 -30.20
CA GLN A 111 -29.80 -16.04 -31.01
C GLN A 111 -30.79 -14.89 -30.79
N GLU A 112 -32.00 -15.18 -30.32
CA GLU A 112 -33.01 -14.20 -29.96
C GLU A 112 -32.84 -13.68 -28.52
N GLY A 113 -31.98 -14.30 -27.71
CA GLY A 113 -31.76 -13.96 -26.31
C GLY A 113 -32.69 -14.67 -25.33
N SER A 114 -33.47 -15.66 -25.80
CA SER A 114 -34.31 -16.50 -24.96
C SER A 114 -33.50 -17.58 -24.25
N ILE A 115 -33.88 -17.88 -23.01
CA ILE A 115 -33.23 -18.89 -22.18
C ILE A 115 -33.50 -20.30 -22.71
N VAL A 116 -32.42 -21.03 -22.98
CA VAL A 116 -32.40 -22.42 -23.50
C VAL A 116 -32.05 -23.42 -22.39
N ALA A 117 -31.16 -23.05 -21.48
CA ALA A 117 -30.80 -23.86 -20.32
C ALA A 117 -30.52 -22.94 -19.13
N HIS A 118 -31.09 -23.26 -17.97
CA HIS A 118 -30.90 -22.50 -16.73
C HIS A 118 -31.27 -23.38 -15.53
N PRO A 119 -30.61 -23.24 -14.36
CA PRO A 119 -30.96 -24.01 -13.16
C PRO A 119 -32.41 -23.84 -12.72
N ASP A 120 -32.94 -22.62 -12.85
CA ASP A 120 -34.38 -22.35 -12.77
C ASP A 120 -35.07 -22.73 -14.08
N MET A 121 -35.77 -23.86 -14.06
CA MET A 121 -36.50 -24.40 -15.21
C MET A 121 -37.71 -23.55 -15.64
N SER A 122 -38.23 -22.69 -14.76
CA SER A 122 -39.36 -21.82 -15.11
C SER A 122 -38.99 -20.82 -16.22
N LEU A 123 -37.74 -20.37 -16.24
CA LEU A 123 -37.19 -19.49 -17.27
C LEU A 123 -37.03 -20.20 -18.62
N VAL A 124 -36.70 -21.50 -18.60
CA VAL A 124 -36.61 -22.32 -19.82
C VAL A 124 -38.01 -22.58 -20.39
N GLN A 125 -38.98 -22.93 -19.53
CA GLN A 125 -40.36 -23.22 -19.94
C GLN A 125 -41.07 -21.99 -20.52
N SER A 126 -40.86 -20.82 -19.92
CA SER A 126 -41.41 -19.55 -20.39
C SER A 126 -40.65 -18.93 -21.56
N ARG A 127 -39.50 -19.52 -21.95
CA ARG A 127 -38.55 -18.96 -22.94
C ARG A 127 -38.18 -17.52 -22.60
N TYR A 128 -37.99 -17.27 -21.31
CA TYR A 128 -37.80 -15.93 -20.76
C TYR A 128 -36.67 -15.21 -21.51
N ASN A 129 -36.90 -13.96 -21.86
CA ASN A 129 -35.97 -13.14 -22.61
C ASN A 129 -35.65 -11.88 -21.81
N PHE A 130 -34.45 -11.82 -21.25
CA PHE A 130 -34.01 -10.70 -20.42
C PHE A 130 -33.84 -9.40 -21.21
N ILE A 131 -33.60 -9.49 -22.53
CA ILE A 131 -33.51 -8.32 -23.41
C ILE A 131 -34.88 -7.64 -23.54
N GLU A 132 -35.94 -8.45 -23.70
CA GLU A 132 -37.31 -7.94 -23.76
C GLU A 132 -37.78 -7.45 -22.38
N ALA A 133 -37.54 -8.22 -21.32
CA ALA A 133 -37.91 -7.82 -19.96
C ALA A 133 -37.26 -6.50 -19.52
N ALA A 134 -36.03 -6.21 -19.97
CA ALA A 134 -35.34 -4.95 -19.67
C ALA A 134 -35.98 -3.71 -20.30
N LYS A 135 -36.94 -3.86 -21.24
CA LYS A 135 -37.74 -2.75 -21.75
C LYS A 135 -38.73 -2.23 -20.70
N GLU A 136 -39.17 -3.11 -19.79
CA GLU A 136 -40.12 -2.80 -18.72
C GLU A 136 -39.41 -2.61 -17.37
N ASP A 137 -38.34 -3.35 -17.11
CA ASP A 137 -37.55 -3.28 -15.87
C ASP A 137 -36.13 -2.73 -16.13
N PRO A 138 -35.85 -1.47 -15.74
CA PRO A 138 -34.52 -0.86 -15.89
C PRO A 138 -33.39 -1.58 -15.15
N SER A 139 -33.69 -2.34 -14.09
CA SER A 139 -32.68 -3.07 -13.31
C SER A 139 -31.98 -4.14 -14.16
N LEU A 140 -32.70 -4.72 -15.13
CA LEU A 140 -32.21 -5.76 -16.03
C LEU A 140 -31.38 -5.22 -17.19
N ARG A 141 -31.27 -3.90 -17.37
CA ARG A 141 -30.61 -3.28 -18.54
C ARG A 141 -29.17 -3.75 -18.72
N ARG A 142 -28.40 -3.87 -17.63
CA ARG A 142 -27.02 -4.37 -17.70
C ARG A 142 -26.95 -5.84 -18.14
N LEU A 143 -27.89 -6.66 -17.68
CA LEU A 143 -27.99 -8.06 -18.11
C LEU A 143 -28.40 -8.16 -19.59
N ALA A 144 -29.36 -7.34 -20.02
CA ALA A 144 -29.77 -7.25 -21.42
C ALA A 144 -28.62 -6.79 -22.33
N ASP A 145 -27.78 -5.83 -21.91
CA ASP A 145 -26.60 -5.41 -22.67
C ASP A 145 -25.59 -6.54 -22.84
N ILE A 146 -25.43 -7.39 -21.81
CA ILE A 146 -24.60 -8.60 -21.87
C ILE A 146 -25.21 -9.62 -22.84
N HIS A 147 -26.52 -9.88 -22.74
CA HIS A 147 -27.21 -10.80 -23.65
C HIS A 147 -27.16 -10.31 -25.10
N ASN A 148 -27.26 -9.01 -25.35
CA ASN A 148 -27.05 -8.41 -26.67
C ASN A 148 -25.64 -8.65 -27.25
N LYS A 149 -24.61 -8.77 -26.40
CA LYS A 149 -23.26 -9.17 -26.84
C LYS A 149 -23.19 -10.67 -27.11
N MET A 150 -23.82 -11.47 -26.25
CA MET A 150 -23.90 -12.93 -26.40
C MET A 150 -24.60 -13.35 -27.70
N ILE A 151 -25.70 -12.70 -28.09
CA ILE A 151 -26.40 -13.01 -29.36
C ILE A 151 -25.61 -12.57 -30.60
N ARG A 152 -24.68 -11.62 -30.45
CA ARG A 152 -23.74 -11.20 -31.50
C ARG A 152 -22.52 -12.12 -31.62
N GLY A 153 -22.44 -13.16 -30.77
CA GLY A 153 -21.33 -14.11 -30.75
C GLY A 153 -20.04 -13.54 -30.15
N GLU A 154 -20.13 -12.50 -29.32
CA GLU A 154 -18.98 -11.97 -28.59
C GLU A 154 -18.65 -12.87 -27.38
N SER A 155 -17.36 -12.94 -27.02
CA SER A 155 -16.90 -13.50 -25.74
C SER A 155 -16.48 -12.36 -24.81
N GLY A 156 -16.74 -12.49 -23.51
CA GLY A 156 -16.34 -11.46 -22.57
C GLY A 156 -16.82 -11.70 -21.16
N PHE A 157 -16.81 -10.64 -20.37
CA PHE A 157 -17.35 -10.63 -19.02
C PHE A 157 -18.16 -9.35 -18.78
N GLY A 158 -19.04 -9.40 -17.79
CA GLY A 158 -19.85 -8.26 -17.38
C GLY A 158 -20.38 -8.44 -15.97
N ALA A 159 -20.77 -7.34 -15.34
CA ALA A 159 -21.41 -7.34 -14.04
C ALA A 159 -22.84 -6.80 -14.18
N TYR A 160 -23.77 -7.44 -13.49
CA TYR A 160 -25.18 -7.08 -13.49
C TYR A 160 -25.78 -7.42 -12.13
N GLU A 161 -26.97 -6.89 -11.89
CA GLU A 161 -27.78 -7.21 -10.72
C GLU A 161 -28.98 -8.03 -11.17
N TYR A 162 -29.26 -9.11 -10.44
CA TYR A 162 -30.45 -9.93 -10.65
C TYR A 162 -30.85 -10.54 -9.31
N GLU A 163 -32.15 -10.45 -8.97
CA GLU A 163 -32.69 -10.87 -7.66
C GLU A 163 -31.96 -10.20 -6.47
N ASN A 164 -31.73 -8.89 -6.56
CA ASN A 164 -31.00 -8.08 -5.56
C ASN A 164 -29.58 -8.61 -5.23
N THR A 165 -29.00 -9.40 -6.12
CA THR A 165 -27.65 -9.94 -5.98
C THR A 165 -26.79 -9.44 -7.13
N GLU A 166 -25.69 -8.77 -6.82
CA GLU A 166 -24.69 -8.45 -7.84
C GLU A 166 -23.97 -9.74 -8.28
N LYS A 167 -24.03 -10.00 -9.59
CA LYS A 167 -23.41 -11.15 -10.23
C LYS A 167 -22.39 -10.67 -11.27
N VAL A 168 -21.31 -11.42 -11.39
CA VAL A 168 -20.37 -11.31 -12.51
C VAL A 168 -20.62 -12.50 -13.41
N THR A 169 -20.77 -12.26 -14.72
CA THR A 169 -20.85 -13.33 -15.70
C THR A 169 -19.74 -13.26 -16.72
N ALA A 170 -19.17 -14.41 -17.05
CA ALA A 170 -18.35 -14.61 -18.24
C ALA A 170 -19.19 -15.35 -19.29
N TYR A 171 -19.06 -14.98 -20.56
CA TYR A 171 -19.87 -15.55 -21.63
C TYR A 171 -19.05 -15.80 -22.90
N THR A 172 -19.49 -16.79 -23.68
CA THR A 172 -18.89 -17.15 -24.97
C THR A 172 -19.90 -17.87 -25.86
N PRO A 173 -19.84 -17.74 -27.20
CA PRO A 173 -20.63 -18.57 -28.11
C PRO A 173 -20.22 -20.05 -28.03
N ILE A 174 -21.18 -20.94 -28.28
CA ILE A 174 -20.98 -22.39 -28.41
C ILE A 174 -20.71 -22.69 -29.90
N PRO A 175 -19.50 -23.16 -30.27
CA PRO A 175 -19.19 -23.46 -31.67
C PRO A 175 -20.14 -24.52 -32.26
N GLY A 176 -20.62 -24.28 -33.48
CA GLY A 176 -21.52 -25.20 -34.18
C GLY A 176 -23.00 -25.03 -33.85
N THR A 177 -23.36 -24.09 -32.97
CA THR A 177 -24.75 -23.69 -32.71
C THR A 177 -24.90 -22.17 -32.77
N HIS A 178 -26.14 -21.69 -32.66
CA HIS A 178 -26.43 -20.26 -32.48
C HIS A 178 -26.60 -19.89 -31.00
N TRP A 179 -26.06 -20.70 -30.09
CA TRP A 179 -26.21 -20.51 -28.66
C TRP A 179 -24.97 -19.86 -28.06
N SER A 180 -25.18 -19.14 -26.97
CA SER A 180 -24.12 -18.61 -26.13
C SER A 180 -24.30 -19.08 -24.70
N VAL A 181 -23.21 -19.51 -24.07
CA VAL A 181 -23.19 -19.93 -22.67
C VAL A 181 -22.70 -18.76 -21.81
N GLY A 182 -23.41 -18.52 -20.70
CA GLY A 182 -23.02 -17.59 -19.65
C GLY A 182 -22.76 -18.35 -18.36
N LEU A 183 -21.69 -18.02 -17.66
CA LEU A 183 -21.38 -18.51 -16.32
C LEU A 183 -21.53 -17.34 -15.36
N ALA A 184 -22.52 -17.37 -14.47
CA ALA A 184 -22.83 -16.33 -13.51
C ALA A 184 -22.35 -16.72 -12.10
N VAL A 185 -21.62 -15.83 -11.43
CA VAL A 185 -21.11 -16.05 -10.07
C VAL A 185 -21.45 -14.83 -9.21
N PRO A 186 -22.00 -14.99 -7.99
CA PRO A 186 -22.22 -13.87 -7.09
C PRO A 186 -20.93 -13.14 -6.75
N ARG A 187 -20.95 -11.81 -6.77
CA ARG A 187 -19.78 -10.97 -6.52
C ARG A 187 -19.21 -11.18 -5.12
N GLU A 188 -20.07 -11.40 -4.13
CA GLU A 188 -19.66 -11.67 -2.75
C GLU A 188 -18.85 -12.95 -2.64
N GLU A 189 -19.16 -13.98 -3.43
CA GLU A 189 -18.40 -15.22 -3.44
C GLU A 189 -16.98 -15.00 -3.97
N PHE A 190 -16.84 -14.22 -5.03
CA PHE A 190 -15.54 -13.82 -5.56
C PHE A 190 -14.70 -13.09 -4.49
N TYR A 191 -15.29 -12.16 -3.74
CA TYR A 191 -14.59 -11.44 -2.66
C TYR A 191 -14.37 -12.26 -1.40
N SER A 192 -15.22 -13.23 -1.10
CA SER A 192 -15.07 -14.08 0.09
C SER A 192 -13.73 -14.83 0.07
N GLN A 193 -13.29 -15.22 -1.13
CA GLN A 193 -11.99 -15.86 -1.37
C GLN A 193 -10.82 -14.87 -1.20
N LEU A 194 -11.04 -13.57 -1.41
CA LEU A 194 -10.04 -12.51 -1.25
C LEU A 194 -9.96 -11.95 0.18
N ARG A 195 -11.00 -12.12 1.00
CA ARG A 195 -11.07 -11.63 2.38
C ARG A 195 -9.87 -12.03 3.25
N PRO A 196 -9.41 -13.29 3.29
CA PRO A 196 -8.24 -13.65 4.10
C PRO A 196 -6.97 -12.93 3.63
N LEU A 197 -6.77 -12.78 2.31
CA LEU A 197 -5.63 -12.03 1.75
C LEU A 197 -5.67 -10.55 2.17
N MET A 198 -6.85 -9.91 2.10
CA MET A 198 -6.99 -8.52 2.53
C MET A 198 -6.69 -8.34 4.03
N LEU A 199 -7.13 -9.27 4.88
CA LEU A 199 -6.81 -9.27 6.31
C LEU A 199 -5.32 -9.47 6.57
N SER A 200 -4.66 -10.37 5.85
CA SER A 200 -3.21 -10.59 5.95
C SER A 200 -2.41 -9.37 5.50
N VAL A 201 -2.77 -8.75 4.37
CA VAL A 201 -2.10 -7.51 3.91
C VAL A 201 -2.34 -6.36 4.88
N GLY A 202 -3.57 -6.23 5.39
CA GLY A 202 -3.93 -5.24 6.40
C GLY A 202 -3.10 -5.37 7.67
N SER A 203 -2.95 -6.59 8.20
CA SER A 203 -2.17 -6.83 9.42
C SER A 203 -0.67 -6.56 9.22
N ILE A 204 -0.10 -6.96 8.09
CA ILE A 204 1.30 -6.64 7.73
C ILE A 204 1.52 -5.13 7.63
N THR A 205 0.57 -4.41 7.03
CA THR A 205 0.64 -2.95 6.89
C THR A 205 0.66 -2.28 8.26
N VAL A 206 -0.25 -2.67 9.16
CA VAL A 206 -0.30 -2.15 10.53
C VAL A 206 1.00 -2.46 11.29
N LEU A 207 1.49 -3.70 11.20
CA LEU A 207 2.73 -4.10 11.85
C LEU A 207 3.93 -3.30 11.35
N SER A 208 3.99 -3.04 10.04
CA SER A 208 5.05 -2.25 9.41
C SER A 208 5.02 -0.80 9.90
N ILE A 209 3.85 -0.18 10.01
CA ILE A 209 3.69 1.17 10.56
C ILE A 209 4.18 1.21 12.01
N VAL A 210 3.76 0.25 12.84
CA VAL A 210 4.20 0.18 14.25
C VAL A 210 5.72 0.01 14.34
N ALA A 211 6.31 -0.86 13.52
CA ALA A 211 7.76 -1.05 13.48
C ALA A 211 8.50 0.22 13.07
N ILE A 212 8.01 0.96 12.07
CA ILE A 212 8.59 2.24 11.64
C ILE A 212 8.51 3.28 12.76
N ILE A 213 7.37 3.40 13.46
CA ILE A 213 7.23 4.32 14.59
C ILE A 213 8.24 3.99 15.70
N ILE A 214 8.39 2.71 16.05
CA ILE A 214 9.36 2.27 17.05
C ILE A 214 10.79 2.61 16.60
N LEU A 215 11.13 2.31 15.35
CA LEU A 215 12.46 2.58 14.80
C LEU A 215 12.78 4.09 14.80
N LEU A 216 11.86 4.93 14.33
CA LEU A 216 12.00 6.39 14.31
C LEU A 216 12.14 6.96 15.72
N THR A 217 11.35 6.46 16.67
CA THR A 217 11.43 6.89 18.07
C THR A 217 12.80 6.57 18.67
N ARG A 218 13.32 5.35 18.46
CA ARG A 218 14.66 4.97 18.93
C ARG A 218 15.76 5.76 18.24
N PHE A 219 15.61 6.04 16.95
CA PHE A 219 16.54 6.84 16.17
C PHE A 219 16.62 8.28 16.69
N MET A 220 15.49 8.95 16.87
CA MET A 220 15.43 10.31 17.43
C MET A 220 15.98 10.37 18.85
N GLN A 221 15.68 9.37 19.69
CA GLN A 221 16.16 9.33 21.06
C GLN A 221 17.69 9.28 21.14
N LYS A 222 18.34 8.45 20.33
CA LYS A 222 19.80 8.33 20.31
C LYS A 222 20.49 9.50 19.61
N ASN A 223 20.00 9.92 18.44
CA ASN A 223 20.74 10.84 17.60
C ASN A 223 20.46 12.32 17.89
N LEU A 224 19.30 12.65 18.45
CA LEU A 224 18.91 14.04 18.71
C LEU A 224 18.82 14.33 20.22
N ILE A 225 17.96 13.57 20.92
CA ILE A 225 17.64 13.88 22.32
C ILE A 225 18.85 13.69 23.22
N GLN A 226 19.59 12.58 23.10
CA GLN A 226 20.77 12.34 23.92
C GLN A 226 21.88 13.38 23.70
N ARG A 227 22.18 13.74 22.45
CA ARG A 227 23.19 14.77 22.15
C ARG A 227 22.80 16.13 22.72
N LEU A 228 21.53 16.52 22.62
CA LEU A 228 21.02 17.75 23.24
C LEU A 228 21.11 17.72 24.77
N LEU A 229 20.79 16.60 25.41
CA LEU A 229 20.94 16.44 26.86
C LEU A 229 22.40 16.55 27.30
N THR A 230 23.35 16.01 26.52
CA THR A 230 24.78 16.17 26.78
C THR A 230 25.21 17.63 26.68
N VAL A 231 24.79 18.37 25.64
CA VAL A 231 25.10 19.80 25.51
C VAL A 231 24.52 20.60 26.69
N ARG A 232 23.29 20.27 27.13
CA ARG A 232 22.67 20.87 28.31
C ARG A 232 23.52 20.64 29.57
N ASP A 233 23.92 19.41 29.84
CA ASP A 233 24.72 19.04 31.01
C ASP A 233 26.07 19.77 31.03
N ILE A 234 26.75 19.81 29.88
CA ILE A 234 28.01 20.54 29.72
C ILE A 234 27.80 22.04 29.96
N SER A 235 26.71 22.61 29.44
CA SER A 235 26.39 24.01 29.66
C SER A 235 26.14 24.33 31.14
N GLU A 236 25.50 23.43 31.87
CA GLU A 236 25.25 23.57 33.31
C GLU A 236 26.57 23.54 34.11
N ARG A 237 27.52 22.69 33.74
CA ARG A 237 28.88 22.66 34.32
C ARG A 237 29.68 23.93 34.03
N VAL A 238 29.67 24.40 32.78
CA VAL A 238 30.36 25.65 32.39
C VAL A 238 29.76 26.85 33.12
N ALA A 239 28.44 26.89 33.33
CA ALA A 239 27.78 27.94 34.10
C ALA A 239 28.20 27.96 35.58
N GLN A 240 28.66 26.83 36.13
CA GLN A 240 29.23 26.74 37.48
C GLN A 240 30.73 27.10 37.54
N GLY A 241 31.33 27.48 36.41
CA GLY A 241 32.75 27.82 36.32
C GLY A 241 33.66 26.62 36.04
N ASP A 242 33.12 25.42 35.84
CA ASP A 242 33.90 24.26 35.40
C ASP A 242 34.16 24.36 33.90
N VAL A 243 35.31 24.95 33.56
CA VAL A 243 35.77 25.07 32.18
C VAL A 243 36.43 23.80 31.67
N ASN A 244 36.74 22.81 32.51
CA ASN A 244 37.44 21.57 32.14
C ASN A 244 36.46 20.49 31.67
N VAL A 245 35.66 20.86 30.66
CA VAL A 245 34.70 19.99 29.99
C VAL A 245 35.15 19.66 28.56
N GLU A 246 34.71 18.50 28.09
CA GLU A 246 34.88 18.05 26.70
C GLU A 246 33.49 17.95 26.06
N ILE A 247 33.35 18.53 24.86
CA ILE A 247 32.14 18.43 24.05
C ILE A 247 32.47 17.73 22.74
N ASP A 248 31.67 16.72 22.38
CA ASP A 248 31.81 16.02 21.11
C ASP A 248 31.34 16.92 19.96
N THR A 249 32.28 17.27 19.08
CA THR A 249 32.10 18.14 17.92
C THR A 249 32.12 17.38 16.58
N SER A 250 32.15 16.05 16.62
CA SER A 250 32.24 15.18 15.43
C SER A 250 31.01 15.20 14.52
N GLY A 251 29.88 15.72 15.00
CA GLY A 251 28.66 15.82 14.23
C GLY A 251 28.77 16.79 13.05
N HIS A 252 28.22 16.39 11.90
CA HIS A 252 28.13 17.21 10.68
C HIS A 252 26.72 17.79 10.47
N ASP A 253 25.87 17.69 11.48
CA ASP A 253 24.51 18.24 11.48
C ASP A 253 24.42 19.55 12.26
N ILE A 254 23.22 20.16 12.29
CA ILE A 254 22.96 21.41 13.04
C ILE A 254 23.39 21.28 14.52
N ILE A 255 23.22 20.09 15.11
CA ILE A 255 23.67 19.85 16.50
C ILE A 255 25.19 19.87 16.60
N GLY A 256 25.90 19.32 15.62
CA GLY A 256 27.36 19.41 15.51
C GLY A 256 27.86 20.85 15.37
N GLU A 257 27.21 21.66 14.54
CA GLU A 257 27.54 23.09 14.41
C GLU A 257 27.35 23.84 15.75
N VAL A 258 26.27 23.54 16.49
CA VAL A 258 26.04 24.08 17.84
C VAL A 258 27.13 23.62 18.81
N CYS A 259 27.51 22.34 18.81
CA CYS A 259 28.61 21.84 19.63
C CYS A 259 29.92 22.56 19.33
N GLN A 260 30.25 22.78 18.06
CA GLN A 260 31.47 23.48 17.64
C GLN A 260 31.47 24.95 18.07
N ALA A 261 30.33 25.64 17.93
CA ALA A 261 30.18 27.00 18.42
C ALA A 261 30.34 27.07 19.95
N PHE A 262 29.76 26.11 20.68
CA PHE A 262 29.86 26.04 22.14
C PHE A 262 31.27 25.68 22.63
N GLN A 263 32.00 24.82 21.90
CA GLN A 263 33.41 24.53 22.18
C GLN A 263 34.26 25.82 22.16
N LYS A 264 34.02 26.73 21.21
CA LYS A 264 34.73 28.03 21.19
C LYS A 264 34.46 28.86 22.45
N VAL A 265 33.24 28.81 23.00
CA VAL A 265 32.90 29.49 24.26
C VAL A 265 33.68 28.88 25.43
N ILE A 266 33.71 27.54 25.51
CA ILE A 266 34.49 26.80 26.53
C ILE A 266 35.97 27.15 26.43
N ASP A 267 36.56 27.12 25.24
CA ASP A 267 37.97 27.43 25.01
C ASP A 267 38.30 28.87 25.41
N ASN A 268 37.39 29.81 25.15
CA ASN A 268 37.55 31.19 25.56
C ASN A 268 37.55 31.34 27.09
N ALA A 269 36.62 30.66 27.76
CA ALA A 269 36.56 30.64 29.21
C ALA A 269 37.83 29.99 29.83
N LYS A 270 38.34 28.90 29.23
CA LYS A 270 39.62 28.28 29.64
C LYS A 270 40.79 29.26 29.54
N VAL A 271 40.92 29.98 28.43
CA VAL A 271 41.99 30.97 28.24
C VAL A 271 41.87 32.11 29.26
N GLN A 272 40.66 32.59 29.53
CA GLN A 272 40.42 33.64 30.52
C GLN A 272 40.77 33.15 31.93
N ALA A 273 40.32 31.97 32.33
CA ALA A 273 40.66 31.35 33.62
C ALA A 273 42.19 31.20 33.79
N ARG A 274 42.88 30.71 32.75
CA ARG A 274 44.34 30.59 32.75
C ARG A 274 45.05 31.95 32.81
N SER A 275 44.50 32.97 32.16
CA SER A 275 45.05 34.33 32.24
C SER A 275 44.95 34.89 33.65
N VAL A 276 43.81 34.69 34.31
CA VAL A 276 43.63 35.06 35.72
C VAL A 276 44.57 34.28 36.64
N GLU A 277 44.80 32.99 36.38
CA GLU A 277 45.76 32.17 37.12
C GLU A 277 47.20 32.72 37.01
N ILE A 278 47.63 33.13 35.82
CA ILE A 278 48.96 33.75 35.59
C ILE A 278 49.06 35.08 36.37
N ILE A 279 48.07 35.96 36.25
CA ILE A 279 48.03 37.24 36.99
C ILE A 279 48.06 37.00 38.51
N ALA A 280 47.27 36.03 39.00
CA ALA A 280 47.22 35.68 40.41
C ALA A 280 48.54 35.09 40.93
N SER A 281 49.35 34.48 40.05
CA SER A 281 50.71 34.02 40.38
C SER A 281 51.75 35.15 40.48
N GLY A 282 51.35 36.41 40.19
CA GLY A 282 52.20 37.59 40.25
C GLY A 282 52.96 37.89 38.95
N ASP A 283 52.69 37.14 37.88
CA ASP A 283 53.24 37.44 36.56
C ASP A 283 52.37 38.48 35.84
N LEU A 284 52.80 39.74 35.91
CA LEU A 284 52.16 40.88 35.27
C LEU A 284 52.80 41.25 33.93
N THR A 285 53.62 40.36 33.37
CA THR A 285 54.24 40.54 32.04
C THR A 285 53.40 39.89 30.94
N ALA A 286 52.44 39.04 31.31
CA ALA A 286 51.54 38.39 30.39
C ALA A 286 50.53 39.37 29.76
N SER A 287 50.11 39.11 28.52
CA SER A 287 49.03 39.85 27.86
C SER A 287 47.84 38.91 27.62
N VAL A 288 46.64 39.40 27.93
CA VAL A 288 45.41 38.63 27.70
C VAL A 288 44.94 38.87 26.27
N PRO A 289 44.78 37.83 25.43
CA PRO A 289 44.37 38.01 24.04
C PRO A 289 42.94 38.56 23.97
N VAL A 290 42.78 39.73 23.35
CA VAL A 290 41.49 40.38 23.08
C VAL A 290 40.94 39.86 21.76
N ARG A 291 39.75 39.25 21.80
CA ARG A 291 39.19 38.54 20.62
C ARG A 291 38.34 39.41 19.72
N SER A 292 37.75 40.46 20.28
CA SER A 292 36.92 41.42 19.57
C SER A 292 36.83 42.70 20.39
N GLU A 293 36.36 43.78 19.77
CA GLU A 293 36.05 45.04 20.47
C GLU A 293 34.98 44.85 21.58
N ALA A 294 34.19 43.78 21.51
CA ALA A 294 33.19 43.42 22.51
C ALA A 294 33.70 42.43 23.60
N ASP A 295 34.98 42.02 23.57
CA ASP A 295 35.57 41.13 24.57
C ASP A 295 35.86 41.89 25.88
N LEU A 296 34.79 42.23 26.60
CA LEU A 296 34.85 43.02 27.83
C LEU A 296 35.79 42.39 28.86
N LEU A 297 35.77 41.08 29.02
CA LEU A 297 36.61 40.41 30.02
C LEU A 297 38.09 40.47 29.62
N GLY A 298 38.43 40.21 28.35
CA GLY A 298 39.81 40.36 27.86
C GLY A 298 40.33 41.79 28.01
N LEU A 299 39.51 42.79 27.67
CA LEU A 299 39.84 44.21 27.82
C LEU A 299 40.08 44.58 29.30
N LYS A 300 39.17 44.20 30.20
CA LYS A 300 39.29 44.52 31.64
C LYS A 300 40.42 43.77 32.34
N LEU A 301 40.78 42.58 31.88
CA LEU A 301 41.93 41.87 32.41
C LEU A 301 43.26 42.56 32.04
N ASN A 302 43.40 43.07 30.81
CA ASN A 302 44.59 43.86 30.46
C ASN A 302 44.66 45.18 31.25
N GLU A 303 43.54 45.90 31.40
CA GLU A 303 43.47 47.12 32.22
C GLU A 303 43.86 46.85 33.68
N LEU A 304 43.51 45.67 34.22
CA LEU A 304 43.91 45.25 35.56
C LEU A 304 45.42 44.99 35.67
N ILE A 305 46.04 44.42 34.64
CA ILE A 305 47.50 44.20 34.58
C ILE A 305 48.22 45.55 34.56
N ASP A 306 47.78 46.48 33.70
CA ASP A 306 48.35 47.83 33.61
C ASP A 306 48.26 48.56 34.95
N ALA A 307 47.09 48.55 35.58
CA ALA A 307 46.89 49.18 36.88
C ALA A 307 47.76 48.56 37.99
N GLN A 308 47.99 47.24 37.97
CA GLN A 308 48.93 46.63 38.92
C GLN A 308 50.38 47.02 38.65
N ASN A 309 50.81 47.05 37.39
CA ASN A 309 52.16 47.49 37.03
C ASN A 309 52.43 48.94 37.49
N ASP A 310 51.44 49.84 37.36
CA ASP A 310 51.52 51.22 37.87
C ASP A 310 51.69 51.27 39.40
N VAL A 311 50.99 50.39 40.13
CA VAL A 311 51.15 50.25 41.59
C VAL A 311 52.56 49.77 41.94
N PHE A 312 53.10 48.77 41.22
CA PHE A 312 54.47 48.29 41.44
C PHE A 312 55.50 49.39 41.16
N GLN A 313 55.34 50.16 40.09
CA GLN A 313 56.20 51.29 39.79
C GLN A 313 56.18 52.34 40.92
N SER A 314 55.00 52.63 41.45
CA SER A 314 54.82 53.56 42.58
C SER A 314 55.50 53.05 43.86
N ILE A 315 55.43 51.73 44.12
CA ILE A 315 56.12 51.09 45.25
C ILE A 315 57.63 51.20 45.09
N THR A 316 58.17 50.94 43.90
CA THR A 316 59.60 51.08 43.62
C THR A 316 60.07 52.52 43.84
N MET A 317 59.33 53.51 43.34
CA MET A 317 59.66 54.93 43.57
C MET A 317 59.64 55.29 45.06
N ALA A 318 58.63 54.83 45.80
CA ALA A 318 58.56 55.06 47.25
C ALA A 318 59.70 54.38 47.99
N ALA A 319 60.08 53.16 47.61
CA ALA A 319 61.22 52.43 48.17
C ALA A 319 62.54 53.16 47.91
N ASP A 320 62.75 53.68 46.69
CA ASP A 320 63.93 54.48 46.34
C ASP A 320 63.99 55.77 47.18
N GLN A 321 62.85 56.44 47.37
CA GLN A 321 62.78 57.64 48.19
C GLN A 321 63.04 57.35 49.68
N VAL A 322 62.52 56.23 50.21
CA VAL A 322 62.80 55.78 51.58
C VAL A 322 64.28 55.42 51.73
N SER A 323 64.87 54.73 50.75
CA SER A 323 66.30 54.37 50.74
C SER A 323 67.18 55.62 50.78
N ALA A 324 66.92 56.59 49.88
CA ALA A 324 67.63 57.86 49.86
C ALA A 324 67.45 58.66 51.17
N GLY A 325 66.23 58.67 51.72
CA GLY A 325 65.94 59.31 53.01
C GLY A 325 66.68 58.64 54.18
N ALA A 326 66.79 57.31 54.17
CA ALA A 326 67.53 56.56 55.18
C ALA A 326 69.04 56.82 55.09
N GLU A 327 69.62 56.91 53.90
CA GLU A 327 71.02 57.31 53.70
C GLU A 327 71.27 58.72 54.25
N GLN A 328 70.42 59.69 53.92
CA GLN A 328 70.54 61.06 54.42
C GLN A 328 70.42 61.14 55.94
N LEU A 329 69.49 60.40 56.54
CA LEU A 329 69.33 60.32 57.99
C LEU A 329 70.54 59.67 58.66
N SER A 330 71.10 58.62 58.07
CA SER A 330 72.31 57.96 58.55
C SER A 330 73.49 58.93 58.58
N LEU A 331 73.71 59.66 57.48
CA LEU A 331 74.75 60.70 57.40
C LEU A 331 74.55 61.81 58.44
N SER A 332 73.31 62.28 58.60
CA SER A 332 72.97 63.31 59.59
C SER A 332 73.21 62.81 61.02
N SER A 333 72.88 61.55 61.30
CA SER A 333 73.09 60.92 62.61
C SER A 333 74.58 60.76 62.92
N ALA A 334 75.40 60.41 61.92
CA ALA A 334 76.85 60.35 62.06
C ALA A 334 77.44 61.74 62.36
N HIS A 335 77.01 62.78 61.65
CA HIS A 335 77.41 64.16 61.93
C HIS A 335 76.99 64.63 63.33
N LEU A 336 75.76 64.33 63.75
CA LEU A 336 75.27 64.64 65.10
C LEU A 336 76.08 63.93 66.19
N ALA A 337 76.37 62.64 66.01
CA ALA A 337 77.20 61.88 66.94
C ALA A 337 78.62 62.46 67.04
N GLN A 338 79.20 62.87 65.91
CA GLN A 338 80.49 63.56 65.90
C GLN A 338 80.43 64.91 66.61
N GLY A 339 79.43 65.76 66.31
CA GLY A 339 79.27 67.06 66.98
C GLY A 339 78.98 66.93 68.48
N ALA A 340 78.25 65.90 68.91
CA ALA A 340 78.03 65.60 70.33
C ALA A 340 79.33 65.13 71.02
N THR A 341 80.18 64.39 70.31
CA THR A 341 81.51 63.98 70.80
C THR A 341 82.42 65.20 70.97
N GLU A 342 82.42 66.11 70.00
CA GLU A 342 83.16 67.39 70.06
C GLU A 342 82.68 68.26 71.24
N GLN A 343 81.36 68.38 71.45
CA GLN A 343 80.80 69.11 72.59
C GLN A 343 81.15 68.46 73.94
N ALA A 344 81.11 67.13 74.03
CA ALA A 344 81.51 66.41 75.23
C ALA A 344 83.00 66.65 75.56
N SER A 345 83.88 66.63 74.55
CA SER A 345 85.31 66.93 74.74
C SER A 345 85.57 68.38 75.16
N ALA A 346 84.80 69.35 74.67
CA ALA A 346 84.92 70.76 75.05
C ALA A 346 84.41 71.07 76.48
N LEU A 347 83.67 70.14 77.10
CA LEU A 347 83.19 70.22 78.48
C LEU A 347 84.15 69.57 79.49
N GLU A 348 85.13 68.76 79.02
CA GLU A 348 86.16 68.11 79.84
C GLU A 348 87.49 68.89 79.92
N GLU A 349 87.64 69.99 79.15
CA GLU A 349 88.77 70.95 79.20
C GLU A 349 88.53 72.11 80.18
#